data_AF-A0A813P7B0-F1
#
_entry.id   AF-A0A813P7B0-F1
#
_cell.length_a   1.000
_cell.length_b   1.000
_cell.length_c   1.000
_cell.angle_alpha   90.00
_cell.angle_beta   90.00
_cell.angle_gamma   90.00
#
_symmetry.space_group_name_H-M   'P 1'
#
loop_
_entity.id
_entity.type
_entity.pdbx_description
1 polymer ?
#
loop_
_entity_poly.entity_id
_entity_poly.type
_entity_poly.pdbx_seq_one_letter_code
_entity_poly.pdbx_strand_id
1 'polypeptide(L)'
;MRIYHDNSIDHNIICELECANQHVEFCNIHNLPLGLTNFDKVFNLNYIHSMKWRFLAIGDSFVDHFMSRDLDSMIIRREFDSVREWLDSDNVGHIMRDNVWHNVSILGGMWGFKNSEYRRLGREIFKLIIDKKIAKKYNKNGKSRKDYDQLFLENYFYNRIYNISTIHDSFYCDHYPNSKPFPSKRVGDCFIGRVGFCNESNTFRNCPISCRPKDHLDWSSC
;
A
#
# COMPACT_ATOMS: atom_id res chain seq x y z
N MET A 1 -12.90 8.67 -7.93
CA MET A 1 -11.46 8.43 -8.08
C MET A 1 -10.73 9.75 -7.90
N ARG A 2 -9.72 9.79 -7.02
CA ARG A 2 -8.87 10.96 -6.85
C ARG A 2 -7.50 10.71 -7.47
N ILE A 3 -6.99 11.69 -8.20
CA ILE A 3 -5.68 11.63 -8.86
C ILE A 3 -4.82 12.74 -8.27
N TYR A 4 -3.82 12.38 -7.47
CA TYR A 4 -2.88 13.34 -6.89
C TYR A 4 -1.79 13.67 -7.91
N HIS A 5 -1.56 14.95 -8.16
CA HIS A 5 -0.59 15.42 -9.15
C HIS A 5 0.14 16.69 -8.68
N ASP A 6 1.25 17.02 -9.35
CA ASP A 6 1.91 18.31 -9.24
C ASP A 6 1.71 19.14 -10.53
N ASN A 7 2.47 20.21 -10.70
CA ASN A 7 2.37 21.09 -11.86
C ASN A 7 3.00 20.52 -13.15
N SER A 8 3.41 19.25 -13.17
CA SER A 8 3.96 18.60 -14.38
C SER A 8 2.89 18.08 -15.35
N ILE A 9 1.63 17.99 -14.91
CA ILE A 9 0.50 17.56 -15.75
C ILE A 9 -0.14 18.78 -16.42
N ASP A 10 -0.41 18.68 -17.73
CA ASP A 10 -1.10 19.73 -18.50
C ASP A 10 -2.53 19.92 -17.99
N HIS A 11 -2.88 21.17 -17.68
CA HIS A 11 -4.19 21.55 -17.20
C HIS A 11 -5.32 21.22 -18.19
N ASN A 12 -5.05 21.22 -19.50
CA ASN A 12 -6.04 20.85 -20.50
C ASN A 12 -6.45 19.38 -20.39
N ILE A 13 -5.47 18.48 -20.11
CA ILE A 13 -5.74 17.05 -19.89
C ILE A 13 -6.58 16.86 -18.63
N ILE A 14 -6.28 17.62 -17.57
CA ILE A 14 -7.06 17.61 -16.33
C ILE A 14 -8.51 18.01 -16.60
N CYS A 15 -8.72 19.17 -17.25
CA CYS A 15 -10.05 19.65 -17.58
C CYS A 15 -10.81 18.66 -18.45
N GLU A 16 -10.20 18.10 -19.49
CA GLU A 16 -10.83 17.11 -20.36
C GLU A 16 -11.32 15.90 -19.56
N LEU A 17 -10.47 15.35 -18.69
CA LEU A 17 -10.79 14.16 -17.91
C LEU A 17 -11.84 14.42 -16.83
N GLU A 18 -11.77 15.53 -16.10
CA GLU A 18 -12.76 15.90 -15.08
C GLU A 18 -14.12 16.25 -15.72
N CYS A 19 -14.12 16.99 -16.84
CA CYS A 19 -15.35 17.32 -17.56
C CYS A 19 -16.03 16.08 -18.14
N ALA A 20 -15.26 15.12 -18.64
CA ALA A 20 -15.79 13.87 -19.16
C ALA A 20 -16.21 12.89 -18.06
N ASN A 21 -15.64 12.99 -16.84
CA ASN A 21 -15.84 12.02 -15.77
C ASN A 21 -16.16 12.70 -14.43
N GLN A 22 -17.45 12.84 -14.11
CA GLN A 22 -17.93 13.46 -12.86
C GLN A 22 -17.43 12.80 -11.56
N HIS A 23 -16.93 11.57 -11.66
CA HIS A 23 -16.39 10.81 -10.53
C HIS A 23 -14.87 10.87 -10.43
N VAL A 24 -14.20 11.66 -11.26
CA VAL A 24 -12.74 11.88 -11.25
C VAL A 24 -12.46 13.27 -10.70
N GLU A 25 -11.53 13.34 -9.75
CA GLU A 25 -11.08 14.59 -9.13
C GLU A 25 -9.54 14.62 -9.16
N PHE A 26 -8.96 15.64 -9.77
CA PHE A 26 -7.53 15.90 -9.79
C PHE A 26 -7.15 16.80 -8.61
N CYS A 27 -6.32 16.25 -7.73
CA CYS A 27 -5.94 16.90 -6.48
C CYS A 27 -4.50 17.41 -6.57
N ASN A 28 -4.32 18.71 -6.85
CA ASN A 28 -3.00 19.33 -6.94
C ASN A 28 -2.32 19.39 -5.56
N ILE A 29 -1.18 18.72 -5.40
CA ILE A 29 -0.41 18.64 -4.15
C ILE A 29 0.10 19.99 -3.63
N HIS A 30 0.14 21.03 -4.46
CA HIS A 30 0.49 22.39 -4.05
C HIS A 30 -0.68 23.12 -3.38
N ASN A 31 -1.91 22.65 -3.57
CA ASN A 31 -3.14 23.31 -3.15
C ASN A 31 -4.19 22.30 -2.64
N LEU A 32 -3.79 21.35 -1.80
CA LEU A 32 -4.69 20.28 -1.32
C LEU A 32 -5.61 20.79 -0.20
N PRO A 33 -6.95 20.70 -0.36
CA PRO A 33 -7.89 21.00 0.71
C PRO A 33 -8.00 19.81 1.68
N LEU A 34 -7.07 19.68 2.63
CA LEU A 34 -7.04 18.53 3.56
C LEU A 34 -7.99 18.69 4.76
N GLY A 35 -8.82 19.73 4.78
CA GLY A 35 -9.86 19.93 5.78
C GLY A 35 -11.22 20.04 5.13
N LEU A 36 -12.08 19.03 5.32
CA LEU A 36 -13.52 19.12 4.95
C LEU A 36 -14.27 20.20 5.74
N THR A 37 -13.65 20.73 6.80
CA THR A 37 -14.23 21.73 7.70
C THR A 37 -13.63 23.12 7.51
N ASN A 38 -12.56 23.29 6.72
CA ASN A 38 -11.95 24.60 6.48
C ASN A 38 -11.25 24.62 5.11
N PHE A 39 -12.00 25.03 4.09
CA PHE A 39 -11.53 25.14 2.70
C PHE A 39 -10.49 26.26 2.50
N ASP A 40 -10.36 27.18 3.46
CA ASP A 40 -9.34 28.24 3.42
C ASP A 40 -7.94 27.74 3.82
N LYS A 41 -7.85 26.54 4.43
CA LYS A 41 -6.58 25.89 4.79
C LYS A 41 -6.16 24.88 3.73
N VAL A 42 -5.53 25.40 2.68
CA VAL A 42 -4.87 24.59 1.65
C VAL A 42 -3.46 24.20 2.07
N PHE A 43 -3.07 22.97 1.76
CA PHE A 43 -1.74 22.44 2.06
C PHE A 43 -0.88 22.39 0.80
N ASN A 44 0.33 22.95 0.89
CA ASN A 44 1.38 22.71 -0.10
C ASN A 44 2.26 21.56 0.38
N LEU A 45 2.12 20.40 -0.25
CA LEU A 45 2.79 19.14 0.09
C LEU A 45 3.99 18.82 -0.82
N ASN A 46 4.59 19.82 -1.49
CA ASN A 46 5.74 19.62 -2.39
C ASN A 46 6.99 19.00 -1.72
N TYR A 47 7.04 18.98 -0.40
CA TYR A 47 8.09 18.33 0.38
C TYR A 47 7.86 16.82 0.56
N ILE A 48 6.67 16.31 0.26
CA ILE A 48 6.35 14.89 0.27
C ILE A 48 6.78 14.27 -1.06
N HIS A 49 7.55 13.19 -0.97
CA HIS A 49 7.93 12.40 -2.14
C HIS A 49 6.71 11.81 -2.86
N SER A 50 6.70 11.82 -4.20
CA SER A 50 5.55 11.44 -5.03
C SER A 50 5.02 10.02 -4.77
N MET A 51 5.91 9.04 -4.54
CA MET A 51 5.49 7.67 -4.17
C MET A 51 4.63 7.60 -2.90
N LYS A 52 4.67 8.61 -2.02
CA LYS A 52 3.85 8.67 -0.81
C LYS A 52 2.54 9.44 -1.01
N TRP A 53 2.34 10.12 -2.14
CA TRP A 53 1.05 10.79 -2.41
C TRP A 53 -0.09 9.78 -2.44
N ARG A 54 0.19 8.55 -2.92
CA ARG A 54 -0.78 7.44 -2.86
C ARG A 54 -1.25 7.12 -1.44
N PHE A 55 -0.49 7.45 -0.39
CA PHE A 55 -0.88 7.22 1.00
C PHE A 55 -1.83 8.30 1.55
N LEU A 56 -1.99 9.45 0.86
CA LEU A 56 -2.80 10.57 1.36
C LEU A 56 -4.27 10.20 1.54
N ALA A 57 -4.78 9.24 0.77
CA ALA A 57 -6.15 8.74 0.88
C ALA A 57 -6.45 8.09 2.25
N ILE A 58 -5.44 7.73 3.06
CA ILE A 58 -5.68 7.27 4.44
C ILE A 58 -6.29 8.38 5.34
N GLY A 59 -6.08 9.65 4.98
CA GLY A 59 -6.65 10.80 5.69
C GLY A 59 -8.03 11.23 5.21
N ASP A 60 -8.52 10.65 4.11
CA ASP A 60 -9.81 11.00 3.53
C ASP A 60 -10.96 10.37 4.31
N SER A 61 -11.89 11.19 4.79
CA SER A 61 -13.03 10.70 5.58
C SER A 61 -14.04 9.91 4.74
N PHE A 62 -14.04 10.08 3.41
CA PHE A 62 -14.89 9.36 2.47
C PHE A 62 -14.31 8.00 2.04
N VAL A 63 -13.07 7.68 2.44
CA VAL A 63 -12.46 6.38 2.16
C VAL A 63 -12.75 5.44 3.31
N ASP A 64 -13.53 4.40 3.05
CA ASP A 64 -13.79 3.34 4.04
C ASP A 64 -12.65 2.32 4.10
N HIS A 65 -12.12 1.95 2.94
CA HIS A 65 -11.02 0.99 2.79
C HIS A 65 -9.93 1.60 1.93
N PHE A 66 -8.73 1.65 2.47
CA PHE A 66 -7.54 2.09 1.77
C PHE A 66 -6.70 0.88 1.37
N MET A 67 -6.18 0.87 0.14
CA MET A 67 -5.13 -0.05 -0.28
C MET A 67 -4.10 0.69 -1.12
N SER A 68 -2.83 0.39 -0.90
CA SER A 68 -1.73 0.88 -1.73
C SER A 68 -1.25 -0.22 -2.65
N ARG A 69 -1.15 0.10 -3.94
CA ARG A 69 -0.78 -0.84 -5.00
C ARG A 69 0.10 -0.18 -6.06
N ASP A 70 1.11 -0.90 -6.55
CA ASP A 70 1.89 -0.47 -7.71
C ASP A 70 1.17 -0.85 -9.01
N LEU A 71 1.07 0.10 -9.96
CA LEU A 71 0.34 -0.07 -11.22
C LEU A 71 1.04 -0.99 -12.22
N ASP A 72 2.33 -1.25 -12.03
CA ASP A 72 3.14 -2.12 -12.89
C ASP A 72 2.98 -3.62 -12.54
N SER A 73 2.03 -3.96 -11.66
CA SER A 73 1.74 -5.34 -11.27
C SER A 73 0.34 -5.78 -11.68
N MET A 74 0.17 -7.04 -12.10
CA MET A 74 -1.15 -7.61 -12.39
C MET A 74 -1.88 -8.09 -11.13
N ILE A 75 -3.20 -7.95 -11.11
CA ILE A 75 -4.03 -8.55 -10.08
C ILE A 75 -4.14 -10.04 -10.39
N ILE A 76 -3.70 -10.87 -9.46
CA ILE A 76 -3.77 -12.33 -9.56
C ILE A 76 -4.76 -12.89 -8.54
N ARG A 77 -5.23 -14.12 -8.77
CA ARG A 77 -6.20 -14.78 -7.86
C ARG A 77 -5.72 -14.81 -6.42
N ARG A 78 -4.42 -15.01 -6.22
CA ARG A 78 -3.77 -15.00 -4.91
C ARG A 78 -3.89 -13.67 -4.17
N GLU A 79 -3.75 -12.54 -4.86
CA GLU A 79 -3.98 -11.20 -4.30
C GLU A 79 -5.44 -11.05 -3.88
N PHE A 80 -6.37 -11.44 -4.75
CA PHE A 80 -7.81 -11.40 -4.49
C PHE A 80 -8.19 -12.21 -3.24
N ASP A 81 -7.73 -13.46 -3.14
CA ASP A 81 -8.05 -14.33 -1.99
C ASP A 81 -7.48 -13.75 -0.69
N SER A 82 -6.28 -13.16 -0.73
CA SER A 82 -5.63 -12.54 0.42
C SER A 82 -6.31 -11.26 0.89
N VAL A 83 -6.78 -10.44 -0.05
CA VAL A 83 -7.56 -9.23 0.25
C VAL A 83 -8.91 -9.63 0.82
N ARG A 84 -9.57 -10.63 0.23
CA ARG A 84 -10.85 -11.14 0.74
C ARG A 84 -10.73 -11.65 2.17
N GLU A 85 -9.71 -12.46 2.46
CA GLU A 85 -9.48 -12.98 3.80
C GLU A 85 -9.21 -11.85 4.82
N TRP A 86 -8.56 -10.76 4.41
CA TRP A 86 -8.42 -9.57 5.26
C TRP A 86 -9.75 -8.84 5.47
N LEU A 87 -10.51 -8.58 4.39
CA LEU A 87 -11.79 -7.88 4.48
C LEU A 87 -12.78 -8.62 5.36
N ASP A 88 -12.79 -9.95 5.30
CA ASP A 88 -13.64 -10.84 6.10
C ASP A 88 -13.18 -10.97 7.57
N SER A 89 -12.01 -10.42 7.94
CA SER A 89 -11.47 -10.46 9.31
C SER A 89 -11.77 -9.19 10.11
N ASP A 90 -11.69 -9.26 11.44
CA ASP A 90 -11.77 -8.07 12.32
C ASP A 90 -10.47 -7.23 12.34
N ASN A 91 -9.46 -7.61 11.54
CA ASN A 91 -8.21 -6.89 11.48
C ASN A 91 -8.31 -5.65 10.60
N VAL A 92 -7.78 -4.55 11.12
CA VAL A 92 -7.81 -3.23 10.47
C VAL A 92 -6.74 -3.13 9.38
N GLY A 93 -5.56 -3.70 9.59
CA GLY A 93 -4.46 -3.63 8.64
C GLY A 93 -4.32 -4.87 7.76
N HIS A 94 -3.68 -4.70 6.60
CA HIS A 94 -3.29 -5.79 5.70
C HIS A 94 -1.87 -5.58 5.20
N ILE A 95 -1.06 -6.64 5.23
CA ILE A 95 0.32 -6.63 4.73
C ILE A 95 0.55 -7.91 3.94
N MET A 96 1.17 -7.81 2.77
CA MET A 96 1.50 -8.96 1.92
C MET A 96 2.98 -8.99 1.52
N ARG A 97 3.66 -10.11 1.75
CA ARG A 97 5.08 -10.34 1.43
C ARG A 97 5.25 -11.67 0.70
N ASP A 98 5.14 -11.61 -0.63
CA ASP A 98 4.94 -12.79 -1.47
C ASP A 98 6.17 -13.21 -2.29
N ASN A 99 7.35 -12.62 -2.03
CA ASN A 99 8.58 -12.88 -2.78
C ASN A 99 9.80 -12.84 -1.85
N VAL A 100 10.90 -13.52 -2.20
CA VAL A 100 12.17 -13.43 -1.46
C VAL A 100 12.75 -12.02 -1.37
N TRP A 101 12.37 -11.11 -2.27
CA TRP A 101 12.79 -9.71 -2.21
C TRP A 101 11.86 -8.85 -1.35
N HIS A 102 10.78 -9.42 -0.82
CA HIS A 102 9.79 -8.72 0.01
C HIS A 102 10.18 -8.82 1.49
N ASN A 103 11.45 -8.53 1.79
CA ASN A 103 12.09 -8.70 3.09
C ASN A 103 12.01 -7.45 4.00
N VAL A 104 11.02 -6.59 3.75
CA VAL A 104 10.75 -5.38 4.52
C VAL A 104 9.45 -5.54 5.29
N SER A 105 9.26 -4.74 6.35
CA SER A 105 8.09 -4.85 7.22
C SER A 105 6.76 -4.60 6.49
N ILE A 106 6.70 -3.56 5.65
CA ILE A 106 5.58 -3.24 4.76
C ILE A 106 6.14 -2.77 3.42
N LEU A 107 5.73 -3.40 2.32
CA LEU A 107 6.05 -2.90 0.98
C LEU A 107 5.11 -1.75 0.60
N GLY A 108 5.64 -0.78 -0.15
CA GLY A 108 4.90 0.42 -0.52
C GLY A 108 3.61 0.15 -1.28
N GLY A 109 3.60 -0.88 -2.14
CA GLY A 109 2.46 -1.27 -2.98
C GLY A 109 1.74 -2.55 -2.56
N MET A 110 1.88 -3.03 -1.32
CA MET A 110 1.27 -4.30 -0.86
C MET A 110 0.70 -4.20 0.56
N TRP A 111 -0.12 -3.18 0.82
CA TRP A 111 -0.78 -3.01 2.12
C TRP A 111 -2.16 -2.36 2.03
N GLY A 112 -2.96 -2.59 3.05
CA GLY A 112 -4.30 -2.04 3.19
C GLY A 112 -4.64 -1.61 4.62
N PHE A 113 -5.67 -0.80 4.74
CA PHE A 113 -6.16 -0.28 6.01
C PHE A 113 -7.68 0.00 5.96
N LYS A 114 -8.42 -0.52 6.92
CA LYS A 114 -9.86 -0.29 7.08
C LYS A 114 -10.09 1.06 7.77
N ASN A 115 -10.00 2.13 6.98
CA ASN A 115 -10.15 3.51 7.44
C ASN A 115 -11.41 3.72 8.27
N SER A 116 -12.56 3.22 7.83
CA SER A 116 -13.85 3.42 8.51
C SER A 116 -13.90 2.81 9.90
N GLU A 117 -13.26 1.65 10.07
CA GLU A 117 -13.20 0.89 11.33
C GLU A 117 -12.22 1.51 12.34
N TYR A 118 -11.13 2.16 11.88
CA TYR A 118 -10.15 2.78 12.77
C TYR A 118 -9.72 4.20 12.36
N ARG A 119 -10.72 5.07 12.12
CA ARG A 119 -10.51 6.47 11.67
C ARG A 119 -9.53 7.28 12.53
N ARG A 120 -9.47 7.05 13.84
CA ARG A 120 -8.53 7.75 14.74
C ARG A 120 -7.08 7.47 14.33
N LEU A 121 -6.73 6.20 14.14
CA LEU A 121 -5.38 5.79 13.76
C LEU A 121 -5.06 6.23 12.33
N GLY A 122 -6.00 6.10 11.39
CA GLY A 122 -5.85 6.62 10.02
C GLY A 122 -5.49 8.12 9.99
N ARG A 123 -6.17 8.94 10.81
CA ARG A 123 -5.85 10.37 10.98
C ARG A 123 -4.48 10.61 11.61
N GLU A 124 -4.05 9.78 12.56
CA GLU A 124 -2.71 9.88 13.16
C GLU A 124 -1.62 9.58 12.14
N ILE A 125 -1.79 8.53 11.33
CA ILE A 125 -0.85 8.18 10.25
C ILE A 125 -0.83 9.27 9.19
N PHE A 126 -2.00 9.78 8.80
CA PHE A 126 -2.09 10.91 7.88
C PHE A 126 -1.30 12.13 8.38
N LYS A 127 -1.43 12.48 9.67
CA LYS A 127 -0.63 13.56 10.28
C LYS A 127 0.88 13.29 10.17
N LEU A 128 1.32 12.04 10.31
CA LEU A 128 2.73 11.67 10.14
C LEU A 128 3.19 11.79 8.67
N ILE A 129 2.32 11.45 7.71
CA ILE A 129 2.61 11.58 6.27
C ILE A 129 2.83 13.04 5.90
N ILE A 130 1.99 13.95 6.39
CA ILE A 130 2.05 15.39 6.08
C ILE A 130 2.96 16.19 7.02
N ASP A 131 3.53 15.57 8.05
CA ASP A 131 4.48 16.26 8.93
C ASP A 131 5.74 16.64 8.14
N LYS A 132 5.99 17.95 7.99
CA LYS A 132 7.11 18.47 7.19
C LYS A 132 8.48 18.03 7.70
N LYS A 133 8.66 17.85 9.01
CA LYS A 133 9.94 17.42 9.59
C LYS A 133 10.19 15.94 9.31
N ILE A 134 9.15 15.11 9.36
CA ILE A 134 9.22 13.69 9.03
C ILE A 134 9.37 13.52 7.52
N ALA A 135 8.49 14.10 6.72
CA ALA A 135 8.43 13.94 5.27
C ALA A 135 9.75 14.28 4.58
N LYS A 136 10.43 15.36 5.00
CA LYS A 136 11.74 15.77 4.46
C LYS A 136 12.86 14.75 4.68
N LYS A 137 12.79 13.89 5.72
CA LYS A 137 13.78 12.81 5.93
C LYS A 137 13.76 11.79 4.79
N TYR A 138 12.61 11.66 4.14
CA TYR A 138 12.32 10.72 3.06
C TYR A 138 12.17 11.43 1.70
N ASN A 139 12.79 12.60 1.55
CA ASN A 139 12.85 13.35 0.30
C ASN A 139 14.04 14.34 0.35
N LYS A 140 15.23 13.84 0.72
CA LYS A 140 16.39 14.70 0.99
C LYS A 140 16.89 15.32 -0.31
N ASN A 141 16.79 16.65 -0.42
CA ASN A 141 17.21 17.44 -1.58
C ASN A 141 16.51 17.05 -2.90
N GLY A 142 15.27 16.55 -2.84
CA GLY A 142 14.56 16.03 -4.02
C GLY A 142 15.16 14.74 -4.59
N LYS A 143 16.20 14.19 -3.95
CA LYS A 143 16.77 12.89 -4.30
C LYS A 143 16.04 11.83 -3.50
N SER A 144 15.48 10.86 -4.21
CA SER A 144 14.71 9.78 -3.63
C SER A 144 15.42 8.46 -3.82
N ARG A 145 15.54 7.69 -2.75
CA ARG A 145 15.84 6.28 -2.86
C ARG A 145 14.51 5.54 -3.06
N LYS A 146 14.54 4.50 -3.89
CA LYS A 146 13.35 3.67 -4.21
C LYS A 146 12.67 3.07 -2.96
N ASP A 147 13.34 3.04 -1.82
CA ASP A 147 12.89 2.44 -0.56
C ASP A 147 12.31 3.44 0.46
N TYR A 148 12.23 4.73 0.15
CA TYR A 148 11.86 5.77 1.12
C TYR A 148 10.41 5.73 1.61
N ASP A 149 9.49 5.26 0.79
CA ASP A 149 8.12 4.99 1.22
C ASP A 149 8.08 3.78 2.18
N GLN A 150 8.79 2.70 1.87
CA GLN A 150 8.91 1.52 2.74
C GLN A 150 9.55 1.84 4.10
N LEU A 151 10.65 2.60 4.11
CA LEU A 151 11.31 3.05 5.35
C LEU A 151 10.42 4.00 6.18
N PHE A 152 9.52 4.74 5.55
CA PHE A 152 8.51 5.51 6.28
C PHE A 152 7.49 4.58 6.94
N LEU A 153 6.96 3.60 6.20
CA LEU A 153 6.01 2.62 6.73
C LEU A 153 6.61 1.83 7.89
N GLU A 154 7.87 1.40 7.77
CA GLU A 154 8.60 0.70 8.83
C GLU A 154 8.70 1.55 10.11
N ASN A 155 9.19 2.78 10.00
CA ASN A 155 9.48 3.62 11.17
C ASN A 155 8.24 4.20 11.85
N TYR A 156 7.18 4.46 11.09
CA TYR A 156 6.04 5.26 11.58
C TYR A 156 4.71 4.51 11.62
N PHE A 157 4.60 3.38 10.91
CA PHE A 157 3.31 2.72 10.70
C PHE A 157 3.28 1.26 11.14
N TYR A 158 4.29 0.44 10.82
CA TYR A 158 4.30 -0.99 11.08
C TYR A 158 3.97 -1.35 12.53
N ASN A 159 4.69 -0.77 13.49
CA ASN A 159 4.48 -1.03 14.92
C ASN A 159 3.09 -0.59 15.44
N ARG A 160 2.34 0.22 14.68
CA ARG A 160 0.99 0.67 15.05
C ARG A 160 -0.10 -0.28 14.59
N ILE A 161 0.15 -1.05 13.53
CA ILE A 161 -0.86 -1.94 12.94
C ILE A 161 -0.50 -3.42 13.04
N TYR A 162 0.76 -3.77 13.32
CA TYR A 162 1.25 -5.15 13.32
C TYR A 162 0.37 -6.14 14.08
N ASN A 163 -0.11 -5.77 15.28
CA ASN A 163 -0.95 -6.64 16.12
C ASN A 163 -2.45 -6.62 15.76
N ILE A 164 -2.85 -5.77 14.82
CA ILE A 164 -4.25 -5.61 14.37
C ILE A 164 -4.33 -5.78 12.85
N SER A 165 -3.41 -6.57 12.28
CA SER A 165 -3.30 -6.78 10.84
C SER A 165 -3.42 -8.25 10.47
N THR A 166 -4.06 -8.49 9.33
CA THR A 166 -3.93 -9.74 8.60
C THR A 166 -2.65 -9.67 7.78
N ILE A 167 -1.66 -10.50 8.09
CA ILE A 167 -0.32 -10.42 7.49
C ILE A 167 -0.01 -11.71 6.75
N HIS A 168 0.13 -11.65 5.43
CA HIS A 168 0.50 -12.80 4.60
C HIS A 168 1.98 -12.78 4.25
N ASP A 169 2.65 -13.90 4.43
CA ASP A 169 4.09 -14.03 4.18
C ASP A 169 4.47 -15.40 3.62
N SER A 170 5.25 -15.39 2.55
CA SER A 170 5.73 -16.60 1.88
C SER A 170 7.11 -17.05 2.35
N PHE A 171 7.95 -16.17 2.88
CA PHE A 171 9.39 -16.46 3.06
C PHE A 171 9.96 -16.04 4.40
N TYR A 172 9.36 -15.05 5.06
CA TYR A 172 9.89 -14.37 6.24
C TYR A 172 8.99 -14.55 7.47
N CYS A 173 8.16 -15.59 7.50
CA CYS A 173 7.25 -15.84 8.62
C CYS A 173 7.97 -16.05 9.97
N ASP A 174 9.16 -16.66 9.96
CA ASP A 174 9.98 -16.82 11.17
C ASP A 174 10.57 -15.48 11.65
N HIS A 175 10.78 -14.51 10.74
CA HIS A 175 11.22 -13.16 11.08
C HIS A 175 10.06 -12.25 11.50
N TYR A 176 8.86 -12.50 10.96
CA TYR A 176 7.63 -11.77 11.24
C TYR A 176 6.56 -12.70 11.85
N PRO A 177 6.64 -13.03 13.16
CA PRO A 177 5.90 -14.15 13.74
C PRO A 177 4.37 -14.03 13.75
N ASN A 178 3.78 -12.83 13.61
CA ASN A 178 2.33 -12.67 13.45
C ASN A 178 1.84 -12.87 11.99
N SER A 179 2.73 -13.23 11.08
CA SER A 179 2.33 -13.54 9.71
C SER A 179 1.82 -14.97 9.58
N LYS A 180 0.96 -15.15 8.58
CA LYS A 180 0.39 -16.43 8.19
C LYS A 180 0.69 -16.70 6.71
N PRO A 181 0.66 -17.96 6.28
CA PRO A 181 0.74 -18.30 4.87
C PRO A 181 -0.42 -17.67 4.09
N PHE A 182 -0.21 -17.48 2.79
CA PHE A 182 -1.26 -17.05 1.87
C PHE A 182 -2.36 -18.13 1.73
N PRO A 183 -3.63 -17.71 1.51
CA PRO A 183 -4.78 -18.62 1.49
C PRO A 183 -4.90 -19.47 0.22
N SER A 184 -4.07 -19.25 -0.80
CA SER A 184 -4.05 -20.02 -2.04
C SER A 184 -2.64 -20.47 -2.39
N LYS A 185 -2.51 -21.53 -3.20
CA LYS A 185 -1.21 -22.00 -3.71
C LYS A 185 -0.71 -21.06 -4.80
N ARG A 186 0.62 -20.84 -4.88
CA ARG A 186 1.21 -20.10 -5.99
C ARG A 186 1.04 -20.88 -7.29
N VAL A 187 0.63 -20.19 -8.35
CA VAL A 187 0.61 -20.72 -9.72
C VAL A 187 1.79 -20.13 -10.48
N GLY A 188 2.61 -20.99 -11.08
CA GLY A 188 3.76 -20.58 -11.84
C GLY A 188 4.76 -19.71 -11.07
N ASP A 189 5.23 -18.64 -11.72
CA ASP A 189 6.04 -17.57 -11.11
C ASP A 189 5.21 -16.33 -10.69
N CYS A 190 3.89 -16.48 -10.56
CA CYS A 190 2.98 -15.41 -10.21
C CYS A 190 3.07 -15.09 -8.72
N PHE A 191 3.55 -13.90 -8.38
CA PHE A 191 3.55 -13.36 -7.03
C PHE A 191 2.92 -11.97 -6.98
N ILE A 192 2.33 -11.63 -5.83
CA ILE A 192 1.71 -10.33 -5.60
C ILE A 192 2.79 -9.26 -5.64
N GLY A 193 2.59 -8.19 -6.42
CA GLY A 193 3.58 -7.13 -6.61
C GLY A 193 4.65 -7.46 -7.67
N ARG A 194 4.47 -8.52 -8.48
CA ARG A 194 5.35 -8.79 -9.62
C ARG A 194 5.20 -7.69 -10.68
N VAL A 195 6.32 -7.16 -11.16
CA VAL A 195 6.36 -6.26 -12.31
C VAL A 195 6.04 -7.03 -13.61
N GLY A 196 5.06 -6.54 -14.35
CA GLY A 196 4.62 -7.10 -15.63
C GLY A 196 3.83 -8.41 -15.49
N PHE A 197 3.86 -9.20 -16.57
CA PHE A 197 3.12 -10.46 -16.64
C PHE A 197 3.87 -11.58 -15.91
N CYS A 198 3.12 -12.46 -15.25
CA CYS A 198 3.63 -13.73 -14.77
C CYS A 198 3.37 -14.84 -15.79
N ASN A 199 4.06 -15.96 -15.62
CA ASN A 199 3.89 -17.17 -16.39
C ASN A 199 3.50 -18.32 -15.46
N GLU A 200 2.29 -18.82 -15.65
CA GLU A 200 1.69 -19.90 -14.85
C GLU A 200 2.40 -21.26 -15.01
N SER A 201 3.20 -21.43 -16.06
CA SER A 201 3.98 -22.64 -16.32
C SER A 201 5.40 -22.61 -15.75
N ASN A 202 5.88 -21.44 -15.30
CA ASN A 202 7.23 -21.31 -14.74
C ASN A 202 7.34 -21.91 -13.34
N THR A 203 8.54 -22.26 -12.91
CA THR A 203 8.79 -22.61 -11.51
C THR A 203 9.14 -21.38 -10.70
N PHE A 204 8.74 -21.37 -9.43
CA PHE A 204 9.17 -20.37 -8.46
C PHE A 204 10.02 -21.01 -7.35
N ARG A 205 10.79 -20.18 -6.62
CA ARG A 205 11.60 -20.67 -5.51
C ARG A 205 10.73 -21.31 -4.43
N ASN A 206 11.18 -22.42 -3.88
CA ASN A 206 10.49 -23.07 -2.77
C ASN A 206 10.50 -22.18 -1.52
N CYS A 207 9.34 -22.05 -0.89
CA CYS A 207 9.19 -21.37 0.38
C CYS A 207 9.58 -22.28 1.57
N PRO A 208 10.01 -21.71 2.72
CA PRO A 208 10.29 -22.47 3.94
C PRO A 208 9.09 -23.28 4.40
N ILE A 209 9.32 -24.47 4.96
CA ILE A 209 8.24 -25.33 5.48
C ILE A 209 7.45 -24.62 6.60
N SER A 210 8.14 -23.82 7.43
CA SER A 210 7.54 -22.99 8.49
C SER A 210 6.52 -21.98 7.95
N CYS A 211 6.68 -21.52 6.71
CA CYS A 211 5.82 -20.51 6.09
C CYS A 211 4.72 -21.11 5.21
N ARG A 212 4.51 -22.42 5.23
CA ARG A 212 3.45 -23.09 4.48
C ARG A 212 2.17 -23.23 5.32
N PRO A 213 0.97 -23.30 4.71
CA PRO A 213 -0.23 -23.67 5.44
C PRO A 213 -0.06 -25.01 6.15
N LYS A 214 -0.52 -25.09 7.40
CA LYS A 214 -0.40 -26.31 8.23
C LYS A 214 -1.04 -27.53 7.56
N ASP A 215 -2.16 -27.31 6.87
CA ASP A 215 -2.90 -28.34 6.16
C ASP A 215 -2.39 -28.59 4.73
N HIS A 216 -1.39 -27.82 4.28
CA HIS A 216 -0.82 -27.87 2.93
C HIS A 216 0.71 -27.72 2.91
N LEU A 217 1.40 -28.53 3.69
CA LEU A 217 2.87 -28.54 3.72
C LEU A 217 3.49 -28.95 2.36
N ASP A 218 2.71 -29.57 1.48
CA ASP A 218 3.08 -29.93 0.11
C ASP A 218 3.14 -28.72 -0.85
N TRP A 219 2.61 -27.56 -0.46
CA TRP A 219 2.71 -26.31 -1.24
C TRP A 219 4.13 -25.75 -1.17
N SER A 220 5.04 -26.37 -1.92
CA SER A 220 6.44 -25.94 -2.00
C SER A 220 6.58 -24.54 -2.60
N SER A 221 5.70 -24.19 -3.54
CA SER A 221 5.48 -22.83 -4.00
C SER A 221 4.29 -22.23 -3.25
N CYS A 222 4.58 -21.78 -2.04
CA CYS A 222 3.87 -20.68 -1.44
C CYS A 222 4.55 -19.36 -1.83
#